data_AF-A0A0Q8G1W9-F1
#
_entry.id   AF-A0A0Q8G1W9-F1
#
_cell.length_a   1.000
_cell.length_b   1.000
_cell.length_c   1.000
_cell.angle_alpha   90.00
_cell.angle_beta   90.00
_cell.angle_gamma   90.00
#
_symmetry.space_group_name_H-M   'P 1'
#
loop_
_entity.id
_entity.type
_entity.pdbx_description
1 polymer ?
#
loop_
_entity_poly.entity_id
_entity_poly.type
_entity_poly.pdbx_seq_one_letter_code
_entity_poly.pdbx_strand_id
1 'polypeptide(L)'
;MAETLEQLIDRLRQVEAEVEAAFAARAATHAVEHEVDRDPAGQPCFKADALRRQKAHRKGLGLTRVPWPTLVTMPLIYGMALPLMILDLSVSLYQLGCFTAWRIQRVRRADYVVIDRHRLGYLNLVQKLNCVFCGYGNGVIAYAREITARTEQYWCPIKHALKVKGSHERYADFQAYGDAEGYVKSSGAYRERLKRGE
;
A
#
# COMPACT_ATOMS: atom_id res chain seq x y z
N MET A 1 24.50 -28.63 -0.19
CA MET A 1 23.53 -28.51 -1.31
C MET A 1 23.06 -27.07 -1.34
N ALA A 2 22.99 -26.45 -2.53
CA ALA A 2 22.35 -25.16 -2.68
C ALA A 2 20.83 -25.31 -2.48
N GLU A 3 20.19 -24.37 -1.78
CA GLU A 3 18.73 -24.32 -1.65
C GLU A 3 18.08 -24.22 -3.03
N THR A 4 16.96 -24.92 -3.23
CA THR A 4 16.16 -24.78 -4.46
C THR A 4 15.46 -23.42 -4.46
N LEU A 5 15.02 -22.96 -5.64
CA LEU A 5 14.27 -21.71 -5.74
C LEU A 5 12.98 -21.73 -4.91
N GLU A 6 12.28 -22.87 -4.88
CA GLU A 6 11.07 -23.06 -4.08
C GLU A 6 11.37 -22.92 -2.58
N GLN A 7 12.45 -23.55 -2.10
CA GLN A 7 12.90 -23.42 -0.72
C GLN A 7 13.24 -21.97 -0.34
N LEU A 8 13.86 -21.21 -1.27
CA LEU A 8 14.16 -19.79 -1.06
C LEU A 8 12.89 -18.94 -0.97
N ILE A 9 11.89 -19.21 -1.82
CA ILE A 9 10.60 -18.50 -1.80
C ILE A 9 9.83 -18.80 -0.51
N ASP A 10 9.78 -20.06 -0.08
CA ASP A 10 9.07 -20.43 1.15
C ASP A 10 9.75 -19.85 2.39
N ARG A 11 11.08 -19.83 2.42
CA ARG A 11 11.85 -19.17 3.48
C ARG A 11 11.62 -17.66 3.48
N LEU A 12 11.54 -17.02 2.31
CA LEU A 12 11.22 -15.59 2.22
C LEU A 12 9.85 -15.31 2.83
N ARG A 13 8.82 -16.08 2.45
CA ARG A 13 7.46 -15.95 3.00
C ARG A 13 7.43 -16.14 4.52
N GLN A 14 8.18 -17.12 5.02
CA GLN A 14 8.30 -17.34 6.47
C GLN A 14 8.93 -16.13 7.18
N VAL A 15 10.04 -15.62 6.66
CA VAL A 15 10.74 -14.46 7.25
C VAL A 15 9.87 -13.21 7.19
N GLU A 16 9.14 -12.98 6.09
CA GLU A 16 8.17 -11.89 5.97
C GLU A 16 7.11 -11.97 7.07
N ALA A 17 6.52 -13.16 7.28
CA ALA A 17 5.52 -13.37 8.34
C ALA A 17 6.10 -13.16 9.75
N GLU A 18 7.33 -13.61 10.01
CA GLU A 18 8.01 -13.39 11.30
C GLU A 18 8.28 -11.89 11.54
N VAL A 19 8.70 -11.17 10.50
CA VAL A 19 8.93 -9.71 10.57
C VAL A 19 7.63 -8.96 10.81
N GLU A 20 6.55 -9.32 10.14
CA GLU A 20 5.23 -8.73 10.36
C GLU A 20 4.73 -8.98 11.79
N ALA A 21 4.88 -10.20 12.31
CA ALA A 21 4.55 -10.53 13.69
C ALA A 21 5.39 -9.71 14.69
N ALA A 22 6.68 -9.55 14.43
CA ALA A 22 7.57 -8.73 15.26
C ALA A 22 7.18 -7.24 15.24
N PHE A 23 6.82 -6.70 14.06
CA PHE A 23 6.31 -5.34 13.95
C PHE A 23 4.97 -5.16 14.68
N ALA A 24 4.05 -6.13 14.59
CA ALA A 24 2.79 -6.11 15.30
C ALA A 24 2.97 -6.13 16.82
N ALA A 25 3.85 -7.01 17.32
CA ALA A 25 4.19 -7.07 18.74
C ALA A 25 4.78 -5.75 19.24
N ARG A 26 5.73 -5.18 18.48
CA ARG A 26 6.34 -3.89 18.81
C ARG A 26 5.33 -2.73 18.75
N ALA A 27 4.41 -2.75 17.79
CA ALA A 27 3.35 -1.76 17.68
C ALA A 27 2.37 -1.83 18.87
N ALA A 28 2.05 -3.04 19.35
CA ALA A 28 1.22 -3.22 20.54
C ALA A 28 1.90 -2.66 21.80
N THR A 29 3.19 -2.95 22.00
CA THR A 29 3.96 -2.36 23.10
C THR A 29 3.98 -0.83 23.04
N HIS A 30 4.29 -0.26 21.87
CA HIS A 30 4.27 1.19 21.69
C HIS A 30 2.88 1.81 21.87
N ALA A 31 1.81 1.11 21.48
CA ALA A 31 0.45 1.57 21.71
C ALA A 31 0.16 1.71 23.21
N VAL A 32 0.60 0.76 24.02
CA VAL A 32 0.48 0.84 25.49
C VAL A 32 1.32 1.98 26.05
N GLU A 33 2.60 2.08 25.68
CA GLU A 33 3.53 3.12 26.15
C GLU A 33 3.05 4.54 25.83
N HIS A 34 2.45 4.73 24.65
CA HIS A 34 1.97 6.03 24.19
C HIS A 34 0.47 6.25 24.40
N GLU A 35 -0.19 5.37 25.16
CA GLU A 35 -1.62 5.43 25.46
C GLU A 35 -2.50 5.61 24.21
N VAL A 36 -2.16 4.87 23.15
CA VAL A 36 -2.97 4.73 21.94
C VAL A 36 -4.10 3.74 22.25
N ASP A 37 -5.32 4.16 21.96
CA ASP A 37 -6.53 3.35 22.07
C ASP A 37 -7.25 3.33 20.72
N ARG A 38 -8.41 2.66 20.63
CA ARG A 38 -9.28 2.69 19.45
C ARG A 38 -10.63 3.31 19.78
N ASP A 39 -11.11 4.16 18.88
CA ASP A 39 -12.47 4.68 18.97
C ASP A 39 -13.50 3.59 18.60
N PRO A 40 -14.82 3.81 18.83
CA PRO A 40 -15.85 2.83 18.47
C PRO A 40 -15.89 2.43 16.99
N ALA A 41 -15.27 3.23 16.10
CA ALA A 41 -15.12 2.93 14.68
C ALA A 41 -13.81 2.15 14.38
N GLY A 42 -13.07 1.75 15.41
CA GLY A 42 -11.82 1.00 15.32
C GLY A 42 -10.61 1.82 14.89
N GLN A 43 -10.72 3.14 14.83
CA GLN A 43 -9.65 4.03 14.40
C GLN A 43 -8.74 4.39 15.58
N PRO A 44 -7.43 4.63 15.36
CA PRO A 44 -6.51 4.98 16.42
C PRO A 44 -6.93 6.31 17.06
N CYS A 45 -6.98 6.33 18.39
CA CYS A 45 -7.18 7.51 19.20
C CYS A 45 -6.15 7.51 20.34
N PHE A 46 -6.03 8.62 21.04
CA PHE A 46 -5.07 8.77 22.14
C PHE A 46 -5.82 9.22 23.38
N LYS A 47 -5.41 8.74 24.55
CA LYS A 47 -5.93 9.26 25.82
C LYS A 47 -5.64 10.75 25.97
N ALA A 48 -6.45 11.43 26.77
CA ALA A 48 -6.39 12.89 26.91
C ALA A 48 -4.99 13.39 27.34
N ASP A 49 -4.33 12.67 28.24
CA ASP A 49 -2.98 13.01 28.72
C ASP A 49 -1.89 12.83 27.67
N ALA A 50 -1.91 11.72 26.94
CA ALA A 50 -1.03 11.53 25.79
C ALA A 50 -1.23 12.62 24.73
N LEU A 51 -2.46 13.01 24.41
CA LEU A 51 -2.72 14.11 23.48
C LEU A 51 -2.19 15.45 23.99
N ARG A 52 -2.31 15.74 25.29
CA ARG A 52 -1.74 16.94 25.91
C ARG A 52 -0.23 16.97 25.73
N ARG A 53 0.47 15.87 26.04
CA ARG A 53 1.92 15.73 25.85
C ARG A 53 2.33 15.93 24.39
N GLN A 54 1.63 15.30 23.45
CA GLN A 54 1.90 15.49 22.02
C GLN A 54 1.71 16.93 21.57
N LYS A 55 0.61 17.59 21.98
CA LYS A 55 0.34 18.98 21.62
C LYS A 55 1.40 19.94 22.15
N ALA A 56 2.01 19.64 23.30
CA ALA A 56 3.12 20.43 23.85
C ALA A 56 4.36 20.42 22.92
N HIS A 57 4.56 19.36 22.15
CA HIS A 57 5.63 19.27 21.15
C HIS A 57 5.26 19.87 19.78
N ARG A 58 4.04 20.40 19.63
CA ARG A 58 3.57 20.95 18.35
C ARG A 58 4.34 22.23 18.02
N LYS A 59 5.08 22.20 16.93
CA LYS A 59 5.77 23.39 16.40
C LYS A 59 4.74 24.36 15.78
N GLY A 60 4.88 25.65 16.08
CA GLY A 60 4.07 26.70 15.47
C GLY A 60 4.29 26.82 13.95
N LEU A 61 3.32 27.41 13.26
CA LEU A 61 3.38 27.70 11.82
C LEU A 61 4.25 28.93 11.56
N GLY A 62 5.57 28.79 11.73
CA GLY A 62 6.52 29.83 11.36
C GLY A 62 6.78 29.79 9.86
N LEU A 63 5.99 30.50 9.04
CA LEU A 63 6.16 30.55 7.58
C LEU A 63 7.57 31.04 7.18
N THR A 64 8.19 31.88 8.02
CA THR A 64 9.57 32.38 7.90
C THR A 64 10.66 31.33 8.16
N ARG A 65 10.31 30.18 8.75
CA ARG A 65 11.24 29.06 9.02
C ARG A 65 11.16 27.97 7.97
N VAL A 66 10.24 28.07 7.01
CA VAL A 66 10.13 27.11 5.90
C VAL A 66 11.14 27.51 4.83
N PRO A 67 12.05 26.61 4.42
CA PRO A 67 13.01 26.92 3.37
C PRO A 67 12.27 27.32 2.09
N TRP A 68 12.69 28.42 1.47
CA TRP A 68 12.03 29.01 0.29
C TRP A 68 11.78 27.99 -0.85
N PRO A 69 12.71 27.06 -1.18
CA PRO A 69 12.45 26.01 -2.18
C PRO A 69 11.25 25.11 -1.86
N THR A 70 10.96 24.85 -0.58
CA THR A 70 9.80 24.06 -0.18
C THR A 70 8.51 24.82 -0.40
N LEU A 71 8.51 26.13 -0.17
CA LEU A 71 7.32 26.97 -0.39
C LEU A 71 6.96 27.02 -1.88
N VAL A 72 7.98 27.18 -2.74
CA VAL A 72 7.83 27.27 -4.21
C VAL A 72 7.38 25.95 -4.82
N THR A 73 7.76 24.81 -4.23
CA THR A 73 7.37 23.49 -4.73
C THR A 73 6.00 23.02 -4.22
N MET A 74 5.39 23.68 -3.23
CA MET A 74 4.08 23.28 -2.71
C MET A 74 2.98 23.24 -3.79
N PRO A 75 2.84 24.22 -4.70
CA PRO A 75 1.85 24.15 -5.78
C PRO A 75 2.06 22.95 -6.71
N LEU A 76 3.31 22.55 -6.95
CA LEU A 76 3.63 21.39 -7.79
C LEU A 76 3.25 20.08 -7.08
N ILE A 77 3.54 19.97 -5.78
CA ILE A 77 3.16 18.81 -4.96
C ILE A 77 1.64 18.67 -4.91
N TYR A 78 0.91 19.74 -4.57
CA TYR A 78 -0.54 19.68 -4.51
C TYR A 78 -1.19 19.59 -5.89
N GLY A 79 -0.53 20.08 -6.93
CA GLY A 79 -0.93 19.85 -8.33
C GLY A 79 -1.00 18.36 -8.67
N MET A 80 -0.12 17.53 -8.11
CA MET A 80 -0.14 16.07 -8.28
C MET A 80 -1.33 15.38 -7.61
N ALA A 81 -2.06 16.06 -6.72
CA ALA A 81 -3.28 15.50 -6.14
C ALA A 81 -4.33 15.24 -7.23
N LEU A 82 -4.44 16.11 -8.24
CA LEU A 82 -5.41 15.95 -9.31
C LEU A 82 -5.13 14.70 -10.18
N PRO A 83 -3.91 14.49 -10.73
CA PRO A 83 -3.57 13.23 -11.41
C PRO A 83 -3.80 11.99 -10.56
N LEU A 84 -3.48 12.02 -9.27
CA LEU A 84 -3.71 10.89 -8.36
C LEU A 84 -5.21 10.60 -8.17
N MET A 85 -6.04 11.63 -8.05
CA MET A 85 -7.50 11.47 -7.96
C MET A 85 -8.09 10.91 -9.27
N ILE A 86 -7.61 11.39 -10.42
CA ILE A 86 -8.02 10.85 -11.73
C ILE A 86 -7.62 9.37 -11.83
N LEU A 87 -6.41 9.03 -11.42
CA LEU A 87 -5.94 7.64 -11.40
C LEU A 87 -6.84 6.78 -10.49
N ASP A 88 -7.06 7.20 -9.24
CA ASP A 88 -7.90 6.50 -8.24
C ASP A 88 -9.30 6.21 -8.78
N LEU A 89 -9.95 7.23 -9.36
CA LEU A 89 -11.27 7.08 -9.98
C LEU A 89 -11.20 6.13 -11.19
N SER A 90 -10.23 6.30 -12.07
CA SER A 90 -10.12 5.51 -13.30
C SER A 90 -9.89 4.04 -13.00
N VAL A 91 -8.97 3.70 -12.09
CA VAL A 91 -8.71 2.29 -11.73
C VAL A 91 -9.87 1.68 -10.96
N SER A 92 -10.59 2.47 -10.15
CA SER A 92 -11.78 2.01 -9.45
C SER A 92 -12.93 1.68 -10.42
N LEU A 93 -13.16 2.52 -11.42
CA LEU A 93 -14.14 2.25 -12.47
C LEU A 93 -13.74 1.06 -13.35
N TYR A 94 -12.47 1.00 -13.73
CA TYR A 94 -11.90 -0.13 -14.47
C TYR A 94 -12.12 -1.46 -13.73
N GLN A 95 -11.74 -1.53 -12.45
CA GLN A 95 -11.97 -2.72 -11.63
C GLN A 95 -13.47 -3.04 -11.54
N LEU A 96 -14.31 -2.04 -11.30
CA LEU A 96 -15.76 -2.24 -11.18
C LEU A 96 -16.35 -2.87 -12.45
N GLY A 97 -15.91 -2.44 -13.63
CA GLY A 97 -16.34 -3.04 -14.90
C GLY A 97 -15.71 -4.42 -15.14
N CYS A 98 -14.38 -4.45 -15.28
CA CYS A 98 -13.65 -5.63 -15.72
C CYS A 98 -13.72 -6.78 -14.72
N PHE A 99 -13.50 -6.52 -13.42
CA PHE A 99 -13.43 -7.61 -12.44
C PHE A 99 -14.81 -8.22 -12.19
N THR A 100 -15.87 -7.41 -12.33
CA THR A 100 -17.25 -7.91 -12.30
C THR A 100 -17.54 -8.79 -13.51
N ALA A 101 -17.15 -8.35 -14.72
CA ALA A 101 -17.32 -9.14 -15.93
C ALA A 101 -16.56 -10.47 -15.88
N TRP A 102 -15.35 -10.47 -15.31
CA TRP A 102 -14.51 -11.66 -15.15
C TRP A 102 -14.85 -12.51 -13.92
N ARG A 103 -15.75 -12.03 -13.06
CA ARG A 103 -16.13 -12.64 -11.77
C ARG A 103 -14.94 -12.90 -10.84
N ILE A 104 -13.94 -12.01 -10.85
CA ILE A 104 -12.79 -12.10 -9.96
C ILE A 104 -12.97 -11.21 -8.73
N GLN A 105 -12.26 -11.51 -7.64
CA GLN A 105 -12.37 -10.71 -6.42
C GLN A 105 -11.82 -9.30 -6.63
N ARG A 106 -12.61 -8.31 -6.19
CA ARG A 106 -12.25 -6.89 -6.22
C ARG A 106 -11.22 -6.58 -5.13
N VAL A 107 -10.25 -5.74 -5.47
CA VAL A 107 -9.30 -5.18 -4.51
C VAL A 107 -10.04 -4.21 -3.60
N ARG A 108 -9.87 -4.37 -2.28
CA ARG A 108 -10.48 -3.51 -1.27
C ARG A 108 -9.60 -2.27 -1.09
N ARG A 109 -10.12 -1.10 -1.47
CA ARG A 109 -9.38 0.16 -1.38
C ARG A 109 -8.91 0.50 0.04
N ALA A 110 -9.68 0.13 1.06
CA ALA A 110 -9.37 0.40 2.46
C ALA A 110 -8.09 -0.29 2.96
N ASP A 111 -7.67 -1.38 2.30
CA ASP A 111 -6.46 -2.12 2.67
C ASP A 111 -5.19 -1.40 2.17
N TYR A 112 -5.32 -0.43 1.25
CA TYR A 112 -4.21 0.31 0.65
C TYR A 112 -4.19 1.80 1.02
N VAL A 113 -5.36 2.46 0.98
CA VAL A 113 -5.46 3.91 1.25
C VAL A 113 -5.79 4.15 2.72
N VAL A 114 -4.76 4.17 3.56
CA VAL A 114 -4.87 4.39 5.01
C VAL A 114 -4.45 5.83 5.37
N ILE A 115 -5.35 6.56 6.04
CA ILE A 115 -5.13 7.97 6.42
C ILE A 115 -5.50 8.16 7.90
N ASP A 116 -4.53 8.00 8.78
CA ASP A 116 -4.70 8.05 10.24
C ASP A 116 -3.77 9.08 10.92
N ARG A 117 -2.62 9.39 10.30
CA ARG A 117 -1.58 10.30 10.83
C ARG A 117 -2.08 11.72 11.12
N HIS A 118 -3.17 12.15 10.50
CA HIS A 118 -3.81 13.43 10.80
C HIS A 118 -4.30 13.53 12.25
N ARG A 119 -4.47 12.39 12.95
CA ARG A 119 -4.87 12.31 14.36
C ARG A 119 -3.73 12.62 15.35
N LEU A 120 -2.48 12.63 14.90
CA LEU A 120 -1.32 12.94 15.73
C LEU A 120 -1.39 14.40 16.24
N GLY A 121 -1.26 14.57 17.56
CA GLY A 121 -1.41 15.86 18.24
C GLY A 121 -0.24 16.82 18.07
N TYR A 122 0.95 16.28 17.78
CA TYR A 122 2.19 17.04 17.62
C TYR A 122 2.39 17.61 16.21
N LEU A 123 1.60 17.17 15.22
CA LEU A 123 1.67 17.69 13.86
C LEU A 123 0.92 19.02 13.75
N ASN A 124 1.52 19.99 13.07
CA ASN A 124 0.82 21.22 12.68
C ASN A 124 -0.08 20.98 11.44
N LEU A 125 -0.89 21.99 11.07
CA LEU A 125 -1.87 21.85 9.99
C LEU A 125 -1.21 21.50 8.64
N VAL A 126 -0.11 22.17 8.28
CA VAL A 126 0.61 21.93 7.02
C VAL A 126 1.21 20.53 6.99
N GLN A 127 1.79 20.06 8.10
CA GLN A 127 2.30 18.70 8.22
C GLN A 127 1.19 17.66 8.09
N LYS A 128 0.01 17.91 8.68
CA LYS A 128 -1.15 17.02 8.53
C LYS A 128 -1.61 16.94 7.08
N LEU A 129 -1.70 18.08 6.37
CA LEU A 129 -2.05 18.10 4.95
C LEU A 129 -1.04 17.31 4.11
N ASN A 130 0.25 17.49 4.35
CA ASN A 130 1.29 16.71 3.67
C ASN A 130 1.20 15.21 4.00
N CYS A 131 0.93 14.85 5.25
CA CYS A 131 0.73 13.44 5.64
C CYS A 131 -0.48 12.82 4.93
N VAL A 132 -1.59 13.56 4.81
CA VAL A 132 -2.77 13.13 4.05
C VAL A 132 -2.41 12.93 2.58
N PHE A 133 -1.71 13.89 1.97
CA PHE A 133 -1.26 13.79 0.59
C PHE A 133 -0.38 12.56 0.35
N CYS A 134 0.67 12.36 1.15
CA CYS A 134 1.58 11.23 0.99
C CYS A 134 0.90 9.89 1.30
N GLY A 135 0.01 9.83 2.30
CA GLY A 135 -0.76 8.62 2.61
C GLY A 135 -1.71 8.25 1.49
N TYR A 136 -2.43 9.25 0.95
CA TYR A 136 -3.33 9.07 -0.18
C TYR A 136 -2.56 8.65 -1.45
N GLY A 137 -1.52 9.38 -1.84
CA GLY A 137 -0.78 9.12 -3.07
C GLY A 137 -0.10 7.75 -3.10
N ASN A 138 0.62 7.39 -2.03
CA ASN A 138 1.25 6.06 -1.95
C ASN A 138 0.20 4.95 -1.91
N GLY A 139 -0.90 5.15 -1.17
CA GLY A 139 -2.00 4.19 -1.09
C GLY A 139 -2.68 3.97 -2.45
N VAL A 140 -2.96 5.04 -3.20
CA VAL A 140 -3.58 4.96 -4.54
C VAL A 140 -2.66 4.25 -5.53
N ILE A 141 -1.34 4.53 -5.49
CA ILE A 141 -0.38 3.86 -6.37
C ILE A 141 -0.30 2.36 -6.05
N ALA A 142 -0.26 2.01 -4.76
CA ALA A 142 -0.25 0.60 -4.34
C ALA A 142 -1.56 -0.13 -4.73
N TYR A 143 -2.71 0.54 -4.56
CA TYR A 143 -4.02 0.03 -4.98
C TYR A 143 -4.10 -0.18 -6.49
N ALA A 144 -3.70 0.81 -7.28
CA ALA A 144 -3.65 0.72 -8.74
C ALA A 144 -2.72 -0.43 -9.19
N ARG A 145 -1.56 -0.57 -8.55
CA ARG A 145 -0.61 -1.63 -8.82
C ARG A 145 -1.18 -3.02 -8.56
N GLU A 146 -1.88 -3.24 -7.44
CA GLU A 146 -2.54 -4.54 -7.18
C GLU A 146 -3.61 -4.84 -8.24
N ILE A 147 -4.42 -3.84 -8.62
CA ILE A 147 -5.41 -4.01 -9.69
C ILE A 147 -4.72 -4.46 -10.98
N THR A 148 -3.65 -3.78 -11.39
CA THR A 148 -2.91 -4.15 -12.60
C THR A 148 -2.22 -5.49 -12.48
N ALA A 149 -1.74 -5.89 -11.29
CA ALA A 149 -1.13 -7.19 -11.05
C ALA A 149 -2.15 -8.34 -11.21
N ARG A 150 -3.39 -8.15 -10.75
CA ARG A 150 -4.48 -9.11 -10.99
C ARG A 150 -4.89 -9.15 -12.45
N THR A 151 -4.89 -8.01 -13.14
CA THR A 151 -5.09 -7.96 -14.60
C THR A 151 -4.00 -8.71 -15.34
N GLU A 152 -2.73 -8.53 -14.95
CA GLU A 152 -1.60 -9.24 -15.54
C GLU A 152 -1.73 -10.75 -15.31
N GLN A 153 -2.08 -11.17 -14.09
CA GLN A 153 -2.36 -12.57 -13.78
C GLN A 153 -3.53 -13.16 -14.60
N TYR A 154 -4.54 -12.36 -14.92
CA TYR A 154 -5.70 -12.80 -15.70
C TYR A 154 -5.36 -13.05 -17.18
N TRP A 155 -4.55 -12.16 -17.76
CA TRP A 155 -4.22 -12.17 -19.18
C TRP A 155 -2.93 -12.93 -19.50
N CYS A 156 -1.81 -12.52 -18.90
CA CYS A 156 -0.46 -12.97 -19.27
C CYS A 156 0.47 -13.08 -18.05
N PRO A 157 0.30 -14.09 -17.16
CA PRO A 157 1.17 -14.32 -16.00
C PRO A 157 2.55 -14.85 -16.41
N ILE A 158 3.36 -14.02 -17.06
CA ILE A 158 4.68 -14.36 -17.59
C ILE A 158 5.71 -13.35 -17.07
N LYS A 159 6.83 -13.84 -16.56
CA LYS A 159 7.94 -13.01 -16.11
C LYS A 159 8.58 -12.26 -17.28
N HIS A 160 8.96 -11.01 -17.06
CA HIS A 160 9.80 -10.24 -17.95
C HIS A 160 11.19 -10.87 -18.12
N ALA A 161 11.72 -10.81 -19.34
CA ALA A 161 13.11 -11.16 -19.63
C ALA A 161 14.11 -10.20 -18.96
N LEU A 162 13.70 -8.95 -18.76
CA LEU A 162 14.50 -7.92 -18.10
C LEU A 162 14.20 -7.85 -16.61
N LYS A 163 15.21 -7.49 -15.82
CA LYS A 163 15.06 -7.32 -14.37
C LYS A 163 14.12 -6.14 -14.07
N VAL A 164 13.02 -6.44 -13.39
CA VAL A 164 12.10 -5.44 -12.86
C VAL A 164 12.42 -5.15 -11.40
N LYS A 165 12.47 -3.87 -11.03
CA LYS A 165 12.62 -3.45 -9.63
C LYS A 165 11.26 -3.40 -8.96
N GLY A 166 11.16 -4.04 -7.80
CA GLY A 166 9.92 -4.12 -7.04
C GLY A 166 8.81 -4.74 -7.88
N SER A 167 8.94 -6.00 -8.29
CA SER A 167 7.82 -6.79 -8.81
C SER A 167 6.75 -6.99 -7.73
N HIS A 168 5.49 -7.19 -8.12
CA HIS A 168 4.42 -7.51 -7.16
C HIS A 168 4.55 -8.95 -6.65
N GLU A 169 3.93 -9.28 -5.52
CA GLU A 169 4.06 -10.60 -4.86
C GLU A 169 3.69 -11.75 -5.81
N ARG A 170 2.60 -11.59 -6.57
CA ARG A 170 2.11 -12.60 -7.54
C ARG A 170 3.13 -12.96 -8.64
N TYR A 171 4.13 -12.10 -8.88
CA TYR A 171 5.13 -12.26 -9.94
C TYR A 171 6.05 -13.45 -9.67
N ALA A 172 6.24 -13.84 -8.40
CA ALA A 172 7.04 -15.02 -8.04
C ALA A 172 6.47 -16.30 -8.66
N ASP A 173 5.15 -16.41 -8.72
CA ASP A 173 4.43 -17.58 -9.22
C ASP A 173 4.32 -17.61 -10.77
N PHE A 174 4.64 -16.50 -11.46
CA PHE A 174 4.45 -16.39 -12.91
C PHE A 174 5.38 -17.30 -13.72
N GLN A 175 4.91 -17.64 -14.93
CA GLN A 175 5.63 -18.50 -15.87
C GLN A 175 6.94 -17.84 -16.31
N ALA A 176 7.97 -18.65 -16.56
CA ALA A 176 9.23 -18.15 -17.09
C ALA A 176 9.05 -17.53 -18.49
N TYR A 177 9.86 -16.52 -18.79
CA TYR A 177 9.86 -15.90 -20.11
C TYR A 177 10.17 -16.93 -21.21
N GLY A 178 9.33 -17.02 -22.24
CA GLY A 178 9.51 -17.91 -23.39
C GLY A 178 8.93 -19.33 -23.22
N ASP A 179 8.42 -19.70 -22.05
CA ASP A 179 7.80 -21.02 -21.84
C ASP A 179 6.32 -21.03 -22.28
N ALA A 180 6.11 -21.25 -23.58
CA ALA A 180 4.79 -21.30 -24.19
C ALA A 180 3.94 -22.48 -23.69
N GLU A 181 4.56 -23.65 -23.46
CA GLU A 181 3.83 -24.82 -22.98
C GLU A 181 3.32 -24.64 -21.56
N GLY A 182 4.18 -24.14 -20.66
CA GLY A 182 3.81 -23.83 -19.29
C GLY A 182 2.69 -22.80 -19.23
N TYR A 183 2.75 -21.76 -20.07
CA TYR A 183 1.70 -20.75 -20.17
C TYR A 183 0.33 -21.36 -20.56
N VAL A 184 0.29 -22.17 -21.62
CA VAL A 184 -0.96 -22.80 -22.07
C VAL A 184 -1.54 -23.70 -20.97
N LYS A 185 -0.70 -24.51 -20.32
CA LYS A 185 -1.11 -25.45 -19.26
C LYS A 185 -1.64 -24.73 -18.01
N SER A 186 -1.06 -23.59 -17.63
CA SER A 186 -1.35 -22.90 -16.36
C SER A 186 -2.36 -21.75 -16.46
N SER A 187 -2.61 -21.20 -17.66
CA SER A 187 -3.48 -20.03 -17.89
C SER A 187 -4.86 -20.11 -17.23
N GLY A 188 -5.53 -21.27 -17.27
CA GLY A 188 -6.83 -21.48 -16.62
C GLY A 188 -6.74 -21.42 -15.09
N ALA A 189 -5.70 -22.03 -14.51
CA ALA A 189 -5.51 -22.08 -13.07
C ALA A 189 -5.29 -20.69 -12.46
N TYR A 190 -4.54 -19.81 -13.15
CA TYR A 190 -4.35 -18.42 -12.70
C TYR A 190 -5.66 -17.64 -12.61
N ARG A 191 -6.58 -17.84 -13.56
CA ARG A 191 -7.89 -17.18 -13.56
C ARG A 191 -8.77 -17.71 -12.43
N GLU A 192 -8.73 -19.01 -12.17
CA GLU A 192 -9.48 -19.60 -11.05
C GLU A 192 -8.99 -19.12 -9.68
N ARG A 193 -7.67 -18.96 -9.50
CA ARG A 193 -7.09 -18.34 -8.28
C ARG A 193 -7.65 -16.94 -8.03
N LEU A 194 -7.71 -16.10 -9.07
CA LEU A 194 -8.26 -14.74 -8.95
C LEU A 194 -9.74 -14.71 -8.55
N LYS A 195 -10.53 -15.71 -8.95
CA LYS A 195 -11.93 -15.85 -8.52
C LYS A 195 -12.05 -16.20 -7.03
N ARG A 196 -11.09 -16.97 -6.51
CA ARG A 196 -10.99 -17.30 -5.07
C ARG A 196 -10.38 -16.18 -4.22
N GLY A 197 -9.72 -15.20 -4.85
CA GLY A 197 -9.04 -14.11 -4.17
C GLY A 197 -7.56 -14.39 -3.87
N GLU A 198 -7.00 -15.42 -4.49
CA GLU A 198 -5.61 -15.88 -4.36
C GLU A 198 -4.68 -15.18 -5.36
#